data_AF-A0A1J5F2D9-F1
#
_entry.id   AF-A0A1J5F2D9-F1
#
_cell.length_a   1.000
_cell.length_b   1.000
_cell.length_c   1.000
_cell.angle_alpha   90.00
_cell.angle_beta   90.00
_cell.angle_gamma   90.00
#
_symmetry.space_group_name_H-M   'P 1'
#
loop_
_entity.id
_entity.type
_entity.pdbx_description
1 polymer ?
#
loop_
_entity_poly.entity_id
_entity_poly.type
_entity_poly.pdbx_seq_one_letter_code
_entity_poly.pdbx_strand_id
1 'polypeptide(L)'
;MQTKIEKVLEIWHEYFADEERQYSEFESSDIEYFVGCMLYNHFAFSKALENLKTMDLSYDFLSVCGSEYDEIKATIESLEFEDEKAKLAFLQNFIAESKLKYKAPELYLLNRMEYHVDSLAQRYENGADTQRVDFQNPLYR
;
A
#
# COMPACT_ATOMS: atom_id res chain seq x y z
N MET A 1 3.89 13.11 -10.33
CA MET A 1 3.60 11.89 -9.57
C MET A 1 2.99 12.23 -8.23
N GLN A 2 3.67 13.02 -7.39
CA GLN A 2 3.12 13.49 -6.11
C GLN A 2 1.75 14.16 -6.24
N THR A 3 1.58 15.08 -7.20
CA THR A 3 0.28 15.73 -7.48
C THR A 3 -0.83 14.77 -7.93
N LYS A 4 -0.49 13.65 -8.57
CA LYS A 4 -1.50 12.62 -8.94
C LYS A 4 -1.97 11.87 -7.69
N ILE A 5 -1.06 11.57 -6.77
CA ILE A 5 -1.38 10.89 -5.51
C ILE A 5 -2.11 11.81 -4.54
N GLU A 6 -1.75 13.08 -4.47
CA GLU A 6 -2.51 14.08 -3.71
C GLU A 6 -3.96 14.15 -4.20
N LYS A 7 -4.18 14.14 -5.52
CA LYS A 7 -5.54 14.09 -6.09
C LYS A 7 -6.28 12.80 -5.73
N VAL A 8 -5.60 11.64 -5.78
CA VAL A 8 -6.19 10.36 -5.36
C VAL A 8 -6.65 10.42 -3.90
N LEU A 9 -5.80 10.95 -3.03
CA LEU A 9 -6.12 11.12 -1.61
C LEU A 9 -7.29 12.08 -1.42
N GLU A 10 -7.30 13.21 -2.12
CA GLU A 10 -8.40 14.19 -2.07
C GLU A 10 -9.74 13.55 -2.45
N ILE A 11 -9.80 12.82 -3.58
CA ILE A 11 -11.02 12.12 -4.02
C ILE A 11 -11.54 11.16 -2.95
N TRP A 12 -10.68 10.30 -2.39
CA TRP A 12 -11.12 9.34 -1.39
C TRP A 12 -11.46 9.97 -0.04
N HIS A 13 -10.70 10.97 0.41
CA HIS A 13 -11.04 11.71 1.63
C HIS A 13 -12.40 12.40 1.49
N GLU A 14 -12.70 13.01 0.34
CA GLU A 14 -14.02 13.59 0.07
C GLU A 14 -15.11 12.52 -0.03
N TYR A 15 -14.84 11.39 -0.70
CA TYR A 15 -15.81 10.31 -0.86
C TYR A 15 -16.19 9.67 0.48
N PHE A 16 -15.22 9.40 1.34
CA PHE A 16 -15.44 8.76 2.65
C PHE A 16 -15.82 9.73 3.77
N ALA A 17 -15.85 11.04 3.50
CA ALA A 17 -16.45 12.02 4.40
C ALA A 17 -17.98 11.85 4.52
N ASP A 18 -18.60 11.18 3.54
CA ASP A 18 -20.00 10.73 3.61
C ASP A 18 -20.10 9.46 4.48
N GLU A 19 -20.76 9.56 5.63
CA GLU A 19 -20.93 8.45 6.60
C GLU A 19 -21.59 7.21 5.96
N GLU A 20 -22.46 7.37 4.96
CA GLU A 20 -23.09 6.24 4.27
C GLU A 20 -22.11 5.41 3.42
N ARG A 21 -20.93 5.97 3.16
CA ARG A 21 -19.87 5.37 2.33
C ARG A 21 -18.70 4.86 3.17
N GLN A 22 -18.71 5.08 4.48
CA GLN A 22 -17.66 4.60 5.37
C GLN A 22 -17.72 3.08 5.55
N TYR A 23 -16.56 2.45 5.67
CA TYR A 23 -16.42 1.04 6.04
C TYR A 23 -16.36 0.89 7.58
N SER A 24 -16.35 -0.35 8.07
CA SER A 24 -16.68 -0.64 9.48
C SER A 24 -15.73 -0.07 10.55
N GLU A 25 -14.49 0.28 10.19
CA GLU A 25 -13.46 0.76 11.12
C GLU A 25 -12.82 2.05 10.60
N PHE A 26 -13.62 2.97 10.04
CA PHE A 26 -13.11 4.15 9.35
C PHE A 26 -12.27 5.08 10.24
N GLU A 27 -10.98 5.20 9.89
CA GLU A 27 -10.12 6.30 10.29
C GLU A 27 -9.60 7.04 9.04
N SER A 28 -9.36 8.35 9.12
CA SER A 28 -8.86 9.11 7.96
C SER A 28 -7.52 8.58 7.46
N SER A 29 -6.64 8.16 8.36
CA SER A 29 -5.31 7.61 8.05
C SER A 29 -5.34 6.31 7.25
N ASP A 30 -6.43 5.57 7.31
CA ASP A 30 -6.60 4.33 6.59
C ASP A 30 -6.69 4.57 5.08
N ILE A 31 -7.15 5.75 4.65
CA ILE A 31 -7.15 6.12 3.22
C ILE A 31 -5.72 6.14 2.69
N GLU A 32 -4.79 6.80 3.38
CA GLU A 32 -3.37 6.76 3.03
C GLU A 32 -2.82 5.32 3.05
N TYR A 33 -3.25 4.52 4.01
CA TYR A 33 -2.87 3.10 4.05
C TYR A 33 -3.39 2.34 2.81
N PHE A 34 -4.65 2.45 2.44
CA PHE A 34 -5.19 1.74 1.27
C PHE A 34 -4.56 2.21 -0.05
N VAL A 35 -4.31 3.52 -0.20
CA VAL A 35 -3.53 4.05 -1.33
C VAL A 35 -2.11 3.48 -1.35
N GLY A 36 -1.46 3.39 -0.19
CA GLY A 36 -0.14 2.77 -0.05
C GLY A 36 -0.14 1.29 -0.44
N CYS A 37 -1.19 0.54 -0.10
CA CYS A 37 -1.36 -0.85 -0.49
C CYS A 37 -1.54 -0.99 -2.01
N MET A 38 -2.33 -0.11 -2.62
CA MET A 38 -2.48 -0.08 -4.08
C MET A 38 -1.17 0.25 -4.79
N LEU A 39 -0.41 1.24 -4.29
CA LEU A 39 0.92 1.57 -4.79
C LEU A 39 1.86 0.36 -4.68
N TYR A 40 1.91 -0.28 -3.51
CA TYR A 40 2.73 -1.48 -3.27
C TYR A 40 2.40 -2.60 -4.27
N ASN A 41 1.10 -2.91 -4.42
CA ASN A 41 0.62 -3.95 -5.32
C ASN A 41 0.92 -3.64 -6.78
N HIS A 42 0.75 -2.38 -7.20
CA HIS A 42 1.06 -1.94 -8.55
C HIS A 42 2.57 -1.99 -8.84
N PHE A 43 3.41 -1.62 -7.87
CA PHE A 43 4.86 -1.61 -8.04
C PHE A 43 5.47 -2.99 -8.25
N ALA A 44 4.82 -4.03 -7.69
CA ALA A 44 5.12 -5.44 -7.93
C ALA A 44 6.60 -5.80 -7.73
N PHE A 45 7.15 -5.41 -6.57
CA PHE A 45 8.57 -5.54 -6.24
C PHE A 45 9.10 -6.96 -6.38
N SER A 46 10.12 -7.14 -7.23
CA SER A 46 10.72 -8.45 -7.52
C SER A 46 11.35 -9.14 -6.30
N LYS A 47 11.85 -8.37 -5.32
CA LYS A 47 12.48 -8.89 -4.09
C LYS A 47 11.51 -9.08 -2.92
N ALA A 48 10.20 -8.88 -3.13
CA ALA A 48 9.20 -9.21 -2.13
C ALA A 48 9.12 -10.73 -1.92
N LEU A 49 8.97 -11.17 -0.66
CA LEU A 49 8.74 -12.58 -0.36
C LEU A 49 7.47 -13.06 -1.08
N GLU A 50 7.44 -14.33 -1.51
CA GLU A 50 6.32 -14.90 -2.26
C GLU A 50 4.96 -14.68 -1.57
N ASN A 51 4.91 -14.82 -0.24
CA ASN A 51 3.71 -14.61 0.57
C ASN A 51 3.40 -13.14 0.90
N LEU A 52 4.23 -12.20 0.45
CA LEU A 52 4.11 -10.77 0.70
C LEU A 52 4.20 -9.93 -0.58
N LYS A 53 4.02 -10.54 -1.77
CA LYS A 53 4.02 -9.83 -3.06
C LYS A 53 2.90 -8.80 -3.19
N THR A 54 1.83 -8.99 -2.42
CA THR A 54 0.68 -8.08 -2.38
C THR A 54 0.26 -7.84 -0.94
N MET A 55 -0.32 -6.67 -0.70
CA MET A 55 -1.02 -6.30 0.52
C MET A 55 -2.53 -6.34 0.27
N ASP A 56 -3.26 -6.81 1.27
CA ASP A 56 -4.71 -6.87 1.23
C ASP A 56 -5.32 -5.46 1.40
N LEU A 57 -6.38 -5.17 0.65
CA LEU A 57 -7.13 -3.91 0.70
C LEU A 57 -8.41 -4.01 1.54
N SER A 58 -8.66 -5.16 2.16
CA SER A 58 -9.90 -5.48 2.88
C SER A 58 -11.14 -5.49 1.99
N TYR A 59 -12.02 -6.47 2.22
CA TYR A 59 -13.25 -6.61 1.43
C TYR A 59 -14.25 -5.49 1.72
N ASP A 60 -14.37 -5.06 2.98
CA ASP A 60 -15.31 -4.02 3.37
C ASP A 60 -15.00 -2.69 2.68
N PHE A 61 -13.74 -2.24 2.71
CA PHE A 61 -13.25 -1.07 1.98
C PHE A 61 -13.55 -1.18 0.48
N LEU A 62 -13.14 -2.28 -0.16
CA LEU A 62 -13.38 -2.48 -1.59
C LEU A 62 -14.86 -2.46 -1.96
N SER A 63 -15.73 -2.99 -1.09
CA SER A 63 -17.17 -3.05 -1.32
C SER A 63 -17.85 -1.69 -1.31
N VAL A 64 -17.27 -0.71 -0.60
CA VAL A 64 -17.83 0.65 -0.49
C VAL A 64 -17.20 1.66 -1.45
N CYS A 65 -16.02 1.39 -2.02
CA CYS A 65 -15.36 2.30 -2.97
C CYS A 65 -16.17 2.61 -4.24
N GLY A 66 -17.08 1.72 -4.65
CA GLY A 66 -17.91 1.92 -5.84
C GLY A 66 -17.09 2.19 -7.10
N SER A 67 -17.54 3.14 -7.92
CA SER A 67 -16.86 3.54 -9.17
C SER A 67 -15.55 4.31 -8.95
N GLU A 68 -15.34 4.91 -7.78
CA GLU A 68 -14.12 5.67 -7.49
C GLU A 68 -12.88 4.78 -7.50
N TYR A 69 -13.05 3.49 -7.19
CA TYR A 69 -11.96 2.52 -7.22
C TYR A 69 -11.28 2.46 -8.59
N ASP A 70 -12.06 2.43 -9.68
CA ASP A 70 -11.52 2.28 -11.03
C ASP A 70 -10.76 3.54 -11.48
N GLU A 71 -11.24 4.74 -11.13
CA GLU A 71 -10.54 5.99 -11.41
C GLU A 71 -9.20 6.07 -10.66
N ILE A 72 -9.20 5.70 -9.38
CA ILE A 72 -8.00 5.73 -8.55
C ILE A 72 -7.00 4.67 -8.98
N LYS A 73 -7.48 3.47 -9.30
CA LYS A 73 -6.65 2.41 -9.86
C LYS A 73 -5.99 2.87 -11.16
N ALA A 74 -6.75 3.46 -12.09
CA ALA A 74 -6.19 3.97 -13.35
C ALA A 74 -5.14 5.07 -13.12
N THR A 75 -5.36 5.93 -12.12
CA THR A 75 -4.41 6.98 -11.76
C THR A 75 -3.11 6.39 -11.22
N ILE A 76 -3.19 5.40 -10.33
CA ILE A 76 -2.03 4.69 -9.77
C ILE A 76 -1.29 3.93 -10.86
N GLU A 77 -2.00 3.23 -11.74
CA GLU A 77 -1.40 2.46 -12.85
C GLU A 77 -0.71 3.36 -13.89
N SER A 78 -1.03 4.65 -13.94
CA SER A 78 -0.39 5.64 -14.79
C SER A 78 0.92 6.20 -14.24
N LEU A 79 1.40 5.71 -13.10
CA LEU A 79 2.65 6.13 -12.49
C LEU A 79 3.81 5.32 -13.06
N GLU A 80 4.76 6.01 -13.68
CA GLU A 80 5.95 5.41 -14.26
C GLU A 80 7.19 5.78 -13.44
N PHE A 81 8.03 4.78 -13.18
CA PHE A 81 9.27 4.92 -12.43
C PHE A 81 10.39 4.22 -13.19
N GLU A 82 11.60 4.77 -13.11
CA GLU A 82 12.77 4.26 -13.82
C GLU A 82 13.19 2.86 -13.35
N ASP A 83 13.13 2.62 -12.04
CA ASP A 83 13.50 1.35 -11.43
C ASP A 83 12.73 1.07 -10.12
N GLU A 84 12.94 -0.13 -9.56
CA GLU A 84 12.32 -0.54 -8.31
C GLU A 84 12.82 0.25 -7.09
N LYS A 85 14.03 0.83 -7.14
CA LYS A 85 14.55 1.65 -6.04
C LYS A 85 13.83 2.99 -5.98
N ALA A 86 13.53 3.59 -7.12
CA ALA A 86 12.73 4.81 -7.23
C ALA A 86 11.30 4.57 -6.74
N LYS A 87 10.67 3.44 -7.12
CA LYS A 87 9.36 3.02 -6.59
C LYS A 87 9.36 2.89 -5.07
N LEU A 88 10.39 2.24 -4.53
CA LEU A 88 10.55 2.02 -3.10
C LEU A 88 10.75 3.33 -2.33
N ALA A 89 11.65 4.20 -2.79
CA ALA A 89 11.88 5.51 -2.20
C ALA A 89 10.62 6.38 -2.23
N PHE A 90 9.86 6.32 -3.34
CA PHE A 90 8.58 7.00 -3.44
C PHE A 90 7.58 6.49 -2.38
N LEU A 91 7.44 5.18 -2.23
CA LEU A 91 6.54 4.58 -1.25
C LEU A 91 6.95 4.91 0.20
N GLN A 92 8.24 4.87 0.52
CA GLN A 92 8.75 5.26 1.84
C GLN A 92 8.46 6.73 2.15
N ASN A 93 8.69 7.63 1.18
CA ASN A 93 8.37 9.05 1.34
C ASN A 93 6.87 9.27 1.50
N PHE A 94 6.04 8.60 0.71
CA PHE A 94 4.58 8.66 0.83
C PHE A 94 4.11 8.25 2.24
N ILE A 95 4.65 7.16 2.79
CA ILE A 95 4.31 6.71 4.15
C ILE A 95 4.76 7.74 5.19
N ALA A 96 6.00 8.25 5.08
CA ALA A 96 6.53 9.25 5.99
C ALA A 96 5.68 10.54 5.99
N GLU A 97 5.35 11.07 4.82
CA GLU A 97 4.49 12.25 4.67
C GLU A 97 3.08 12.01 5.22
N SER A 98 2.52 10.82 4.98
CA SER A 98 1.20 10.43 5.48
C SER A 98 1.17 10.41 7.01
N LYS A 99 2.18 9.82 7.65
CA LYS A 99 2.27 9.73 9.12
C LYS A 99 2.33 11.10 9.81
N LEU A 100 2.89 12.12 9.15
CA LEU A 100 2.97 13.48 9.72
C LEU A 100 1.59 14.14 9.89
N LYS A 101 0.56 13.64 9.22
CA LYS A 101 -0.80 14.21 9.25
C LYS A 101 -1.62 13.75 10.46
N TYR A 102 -1.25 12.65 11.10
CA TYR A 102 -2.11 11.93 12.06
C TYR A 102 -1.48 11.76 13.44
N LYS A 103 -2.30 11.43 14.43
CA LYS A 103 -1.83 11.17 15.80
C LYS A 103 -1.60 9.68 16.04
N ALA A 104 -0.84 9.36 17.08
CA ALA A 104 -0.40 8.01 17.39
C ALA A 104 -1.46 6.89 17.29
N PRO A 105 -2.72 7.05 17.74
CA PRO A 105 -3.73 6.00 17.60
C PRO A 105 -4.03 5.64 16.14
N GLU A 106 -4.07 6.64 15.27
CA GLU A 106 -4.42 6.54 13.84
C GLU A 106 -3.26 5.99 12.99
N LEU A 107 -2.07 5.85 13.56
CA LEU A 107 -0.87 5.44 12.83
C LEU A 107 -0.69 3.92 12.75
N TYR A 108 -1.59 3.12 13.31
CA TYR A 108 -1.38 1.67 13.40
C TYR A 108 -1.12 1.02 12.04
N LEU A 109 -1.99 1.24 11.05
CA LEU A 109 -1.86 0.65 9.72
C LEU A 109 -0.66 1.22 8.94
N LEU A 110 -0.43 2.54 9.03
CA LEU A 110 0.73 3.18 8.41
C LEU A 110 2.06 2.68 8.98
N ASN A 111 2.15 2.49 10.30
CA ASN A 111 3.35 1.91 10.94
C ASN A 111 3.57 0.45 10.52
N ARG A 112 2.48 -0.32 10.37
CA ARG A 112 2.57 -1.71 9.89
C ARG A 112 3.06 -1.77 8.45
N MET A 113 2.59 -0.86 7.60
CA MET A 113 3.07 -0.73 6.23
C MET A 113 4.54 -0.30 6.17
N GLU A 114 4.93 0.73 6.94
CA GLU A 114 6.30 1.20 7.04
C GLU A 114 7.25 0.05 7.38
N TYR A 115 6.93 -0.71 8.44
CA TYR A 115 7.73 -1.86 8.86
C TYR A 115 7.93 -2.88 7.72
N HIS A 116 6.86 -3.16 6.96
CA HIS A 116 6.92 -4.08 5.82
C HIS A 116 7.78 -3.53 4.68
N VAL A 117 7.58 -2.27 4.32
CA VAL A 117 8.30 -1.59 3.22
C VAL A 117 9.78 -1.42 3.57
N ASP A 118 10.11 -1.11 4.81
CA ASP A 118 11.50 -1.01 5.27
C ASP A 118 12.20 -2.37 5.29
N SER A 119 11.50 -3.44 5.67
CA SER A 119 12.04 -4.80 5.57
C SER A 119 12.33 -5.18 4.11
N LEU A 120 11.48 -4.76 3.18
CA LEU A 120 11.73 -4.90 1.75
C LEU A 120 12.95 -4.08 1.31
N ALA A 121 13.07 -2.83 1.77
CA ALA A 121 14.20 -1.96 1.45
C ALA A 121 15.54 -2.58 1.86
N GLN A 122 15.63 -3.13 3.07
CA GLN A 122 16.81 -3.84 3.54
C GLN A 122 17.21 -5.02 2.64
N ARG A 123 16.25 -5.69 1.98
CA ARG A 123 16.55 -6.77 1.02
C ARG A 123 17.21 -6.24 -0.25
N TYR A 124 16.77 -5.09 -0.74
CA TYR A 124 17.41 -4.42 -1.87
C TYR A 124 18.84 -3.97 -1.54
N GLU A 125 19.06 -3.42 -0.34
CA GLU A 125 20.39 -3.02 0.14
C GLU A 125 21.34 -4.20 0.27
N ASN A 126 20.86 -5.31 0.85
CA ASN A 126 21.66 -6.51 1.08
C ASN A 126 21.86 -7.37 -0.18
N GLY A 127 21.26 -6.97 -1.32
CA GLY A 127 21.28 -7.78 -2.54
C GLY A 127 20.65 -9.17 -2.36
N ALA A 128 19.81 -9.36 -1.35
CA ALA A 128 19.26 -10.65 -1.00
C ALA A 128 18.26 -11.09 -2.07
N ASP A 129 18.44 -12.31 -2.59
CA ASP A 129 17.46 -12.92 -3.48
C ASP A 129 16.41 -13.68 -2.66
N THR A 130 15.17 -13.61 -3.13
CA THR A 130 14.06 -14.31 -2.49
C THR A 130 14.20 -15.81 -2.74
N GLN A 131 14.37 -16.58 -1.66
CA GLN A 131 14.27 -18.02 -1.75
C GLN A 131 12.81 -18.42 -1.91
N ARG A 132 12.53 -19.25 -2.91
CA ARG A 132 11.21 -19.86 -3.07
C ARG A 132 10.93 -20.72 -1.84
N VAL A 133 9.82 -20.42 -1.16
CA VAL A 133 9.34 -21.28 -0.07
C VAL A 133 8.76 -22.54 -0.71
N ASP A 134 9.45 -23.68 -0.54
CA ASP A 134 8.92 -24.99 -0.91
C ASP A 134 8.05 -25.51 0.24
N PHE A 135 6.73 -25.42 0.07
CA PHE A 135 5.77 -26.01 0.99
C PHE A 135 5.72 -27.52 0.77
N GLN A 136 6.77 -28.24 1.17
CA GLN A 136 6.70 -29.70 1.23
C GLN A 136 5.77 -30.10 2.36
N ASN A 137 4.74 -30.86 2.03
CA ASN A 137 3.86 -31.46 3.02
C ASN A 137 4.71 -32.32 3.97
N PRO A 138 4.72 -32.03 5.29
CA PRO A 138 5.56 -32.74 6.25
C PRO A 138 5.24 -34.23 6.37
N LEU A 139 4.08 -34.68 5.88
CA LEU A 139 3.69 -36.09 5.82
C LEU A 139 4.33 -36.86 4.65
N TYR A 140 4.95 -36.17 3.68
CA TYR A 140 5.62 -36.78 2.54
C TYR A 140 7.15 -36.57 2.56
N ARG A 141 7.73 -36.32 3.75
CA ARG A 141 9.18 -36.29 3.98
C ARG A 141 9.78 -37.68 4.18
#